data_AF-K2CGM7-F1
#
_entry.id   AF-K2CGM7-F1
#
_cell.length_a   1.000
_cell.length_b   1.000
_cell.length_c   1.000
_cell.angle_alpha   90.00
_cell.angle_beta   90.00
_cell.angle_gamma   90.00
#
_symmetry.space_group_name_H-M   'P 1'
#
loop_
_entity.id
_entity.type
_entity.pdbx_description
1 polymer ?
#
loop_
_entity_poly.entity_id
_entity_poly.type
_entity_poly.pdbx_seq_one_letter_code
_entity_poly.pdbx_strand_id
1 'polypeptide(L)'
;YTPSVVVGVWVGNNDNSDMSPVVASGITGASPIWNKIMQAVLKDKPNEPFERPSNVIQSEVDGLMTGRPHGGSPTRREYFISGTEPKGESGAYQRQKVCKSNPHRLASDNEDNEEKDVVVLKEDDPTGADKWQKGIDEWVITAADPRLVGATRGCSGVPGFATGTGGIIEIVNVGNGANVPRVFDVLAKANSPAGVKKITWLVDGAVKSTQTSEPFALHVEFPVGDKGSHTITVTLEDNNGGTFSSSIGVTVAL
;
A
#
# COMPACT_ATOMS: atom_id res chain seq x y z
N TYR A 1 2.71 -13.77 -27.60
CA TYR A 1 2.94 -14.22 -28.98
C TYR A 1 4.16 -15.15 -28.96
N THR A 2 4.40 -15.92 -30.02
CA THR A 2 5.66 -16.66 -30.25
C THR A 2 6.40 -16.01 -31.42
N PRO A 3 7.67 -16.36 -31.69
CA PRO A 3 8.35 -15.93 -32.92
C PRO A 3 7.52 -16.17 -34.20
N SER A 4 6.82 -17.29 -34.29
CA SER A 4 6.04 -17.66 -35.48
C SER A 4 4.56 -17.24 -35.47
N VAL A 5 3.98 -16.89 -34.32
CA VAL A 5 2.52 -16.70 -34.18
C VAL A 5 2.15 -15.48 -33.33
N VAL A 6 1.29 -14.62 -33.88
CA VAL A 6 0.62 -13.53 -33.17
C VAL A 6 -0.90 -13.70 -33.26
N VAL A 7 -1.60 -13.44 -32.15
CA VAL A 7 -3.06 -13.42 -32.09
C VAL A 7 -3.48 -12.12 -31.44
N GLY A 8 -4.29 -11.33 -32.15
CA GLY A 8 -4.99 -10.16 -31.62
C GLY A 8 -6.46 -10.51 -31.41
N VAL A 9 -7.03 -10.09 -30.29
CA VAL A 9 -8.45 -10.27 -29.98
C VAL A 9 -9.04 -8.95 -29.55
N TRP A 10 -10.16 -8.60 -30.15
CA TRP A 10 -11.01 -7.50 -29.73
C TRP A 10 -12.40 -8.05 -29.40
N VAL A 11 -13.03 -7.48 -28.38
CA VAL A 11 -14.41 -7.77 -27.99
C VAL A 11 -15.09 -6.43 -27.72
N GLY A 12 -16.29 -6.26 -28.27
CA GLY A 12 -17.10 -5.06 -28.09
C GLY A 12 -18.44 -5.19 -28.80
N ASN A 13 -19.36 -4.27 -28.47
CA ASN A 13 -20.64 -4.17 -29.16
C ASN A 13 -20.46 -3.32 -30.43
N ASN A 14 -20.97 -3.81 -31.57
CA ASN A 14 -20.81 -3.13 -32.87
C ASN A 14 -21.58 -1.80 -32.96
N ASP A 15 -22.48 -1.52 -32.02
CA ASP A 15 -23.28 -0.30 -31.95
C ASP A 15 -22.69 0.76 -30.99
N ASN A 16 -21.48 0.52 -30.45
CA ASN A 16 -20.83 1.36 -29.43
C ASN A 16 -21.57 1.46 -28.09
N SER A 17 -22.57 0.61 -27.84
CA SER A 17 -23.16 0.52 -26.51
C SER A 17 -22.16 -0.07 -25.50
N ASP A 18 -22.29 0.32 -24.24
CA ASP A 18 -21.45 -0.20 -23.17
C ASP A 18 -21.57 -1.73 -23.06
N MET A 19 -20.44 -2.41 -22.96
CA MET A 19 -20.41 -3.84 -22.66
C MET A 19 -20.91 -4.10 -21.24
N SER A 20 -21.45 -5.30 -21.02
CA SER A 20 -21.75 -5.75 -19.65
C SER A 20 -20.49 -5.70 -18.77
N PRO A 21 -20.54 -5.12 -17.56
CA PRO A 21 -19.40 -5.02 -16.64
C PRO A 21 -18.75 -6.37 -16.31
N VAL A 22 -19.49 -7.47 -16.43
CA VAL A 22 -19.00 -8.84 -16.19
C VAL A 22 -17.93 -9.25 -17.22
N VAL A 23 -18.02 -8.76 -18.46
CA VAL A 23 -17.17 -9.18 -19.59
C VAL A 23 -16.37 -8.03 -20.22
N ALA A 24 -16.57 -6.80 -19.76
CA ALA A 24 -15.92 -5.61 -20.30
C ALA A 24 -14.41 -5.53 -19.99
N SER A 25 -13.93 -6.26 -18.98
CA SER A 25 -12.49 -6.35 -18.70
C SER A 25 -11.78 -7.19 -19.75
N GLY A 26 -10.56 -6.80 -20.13
CA GLY A 26 -9.69 -7.60 -21.00
C GLY A 26 -9.50 -9.04 -20.47
N ILE A 27 -9.46 -9.22 -19.15
CA ILE A 27 -9.26 -10.52 -18.49
C ILE A 27 -10.48 -11.43 -18.65
N THR A 28 -11.70 -10.89 -18.61
CA THR A 28 -12.94 -11.67 -18.68
C THR A 28 -13.51 -11.76 -20.09
N GLY A 29 -13.20 -10.80 -20.96
CA GLY A 29 -13.65 -10.77 -22.35
C GLY A 29 -12.65 -11.37 -23.34
N ALA A 30 -11.58 -10.63 -23.66
CA ALA A 30 -10.67 -10.96 -24.76
C ALA A 30 -9.64 -12.05 -24.42
N SER A 31 -9.08 -12.04 -23.20
CA SER A 31 -8.03 -12.98 -22.77
C SER A 31 -8.44 -14.46 -22.86
N PRO A 32 -9.66 -14.89 -22.48
CA PRO A 32 -10.07 -16.29 -22.60
C PRO A 32 -10.18 -16.76 -24.06
N ILE A 33 -10.60 -15.88 -24.97
CA ILE A 33 -10.65 -16.17 -26.41
C ILE A 33 -9.23 -16.31 -26.96
N TRP A 34 -8.36 -15.34 -26.63
CA TRP A 34 -6.94 -15.39 -27.01
C TRP A 34 -6.27 -16.68 -26.53
N ASN A 35 -6.51 -17.07 -25.27
CA ASN A 35 -5.95 -18.27 -24.67
C ASN A 35 -6.39 -19.55 -25.41
N LYS A 36 -7.68 -19.69 -25.72
CA LYS A 36 -8.20 -20.84 -26.49
C LYS A 36 -7.55 -20.94 -27.88
N ILE A 37 -7.43 -19.82 -28.58
CA ILE A 37 -6.80 -19.78 -29.91
C ILE A 37 -5.31 -20.15 -29.79
N MET A 38 -4.57 -19.54 -28.87
CA MET A 38 -3.15 -19.82 -28.67
C MET A 38 -2.89 -21.28 -28.28
N GLN A 39 -3.72 -21.87 -27.42
CA GLN A 39 -3.61 -23.30 -27.08
C GLN A 39 -3.85 -24.20 -28.31
N ALA A 40 -4.84 -23.87 -29.15
CA ALA A 40 -5.15 -24.66 -30.34
C ALA A 40 -4.02 -24.60 -31.37
N VAL A 41 -3.46 -23.41 -31.65
CA VAL A 41 -2.40 -23.25 -32.66
C VAL A 41 -1.03 -23.76 -32.19
N LEU A 42 -0.80 -23.86 -30.87
CA LEU A 42 0.45 -24.33 -30.29
C LEU A 42 0.46 -25.82 -29.87
N LYS A 43 -0.68 -26.51 -29.91
CA LYS A 43 -0.88 -27.87 -29.36
C LYS A 43 0.26 -28.86 -29.67
N ASP A 44 0.76 -28.85 -30.90
CA ASP A 44 1.78 -29.76 -31.40
C ASP A 44 3.02 -29.01 -31.93
N LYS A 45 3.27 -27.80 -31.42
CA LYS A 45 4.42 -26.97 -31.79
C LYS A 45 5.53 -27.09 -30.75
N PRO A 46 6.80 -27.14 -31.16
CA PRO A 46 7.90 -27.05 -30.22
C PRO A 46 7.91 -25.67 -29.52
N ASN A 47 8.51 -25.60 -28.35
CA ASN A 47 8.74 -24.32 -27.69
C ASN A 47 9.76 -23.49 -28.48
N GLU A 48 9.36 -22.28 -28.87
CA GLU A 48 10.18 -21.34 -29.64
C GLU A 48 10.69 -20.22 -28.72
N PRO A 49 11.97 -20.25 -28.28
CA PRO A 49 12.52 -19.18 -27.47
C PRO A 49 12.77 -17.93 -28.34
N PHE A 50 12.63 -16.75 -27.72
CA PHE A 50 13.13 -15.52 -28.34
C PHE A 50 14.65 -15.46 -28.23
N GLU A 51 15.32 -15.16 -29.35
CA GLU A 51 16.75 -14.86 -29.32
C GLU A 51 16.99 -13.51 -28.64
N ARG A 52 17.82 -13.49 -27.60
CA ARG A 52 18.20 -12.24 -26.94
C ARG A 52 19.10 -11.44 -27.89
N PRO A 53 18.73 -10.19 -28.25
CA PRO A 53 19.59 -9.34 -29.05
C PRO A 53 20.98 -9.15 -28.41
N SER A 54 22.03 -9.04 -29.21
CA SER A 54 23.42 -8.94 -28.72
C SER A 54 23.69 -7.66 -27.92
N ASN A 55 22.90 -6.61 -28.16
CA ASN A 55 22.95 -5.36 -27.42
C ASN A 55 22.06 -5.37 -26.16
N VAL A 56 21.47 -6.50 -25.77
CA VAL A 56 20.72 -6.62 -24.51
C VAL A 56 21.58 -7.33 -23.48
N ILE A 57 21.88 -6.62 -22.40
CA ILE A 57 22.62 -7.12 -21.26
C ILE A 57 21.68 -7.36 -20.08
N GLN A 58 22.13 -8.14 -19.11
CA GLN A 58 21.45 -8.28 -17.83
C GLN A 58 22.33 -7.61 -16.76
N SER A 59 21.73 -6.73 -15.96
CA SER A 59 22.41 -6.06 -14.86
C SER A 59 21.70 -6.36 -13.56
N GLU A 60 22.45 -6.41 -12.47
CA GLU A 60 21.85 -6.35 -11.14
C GLU A 60 21.43 -4.91 -10.84
N VAL A 61 20.24 -4.75 -10.29
CA VAL A 61 19.64 -3.48 -9.92
C VAL A 61 19.09 -3.56 -8.51
N ASP A 62 18.86 -2.40 -7.94
CA ASP A 62 18.14 -2.30 -6.68
C ASP A 62 16.71 -2.86 -6.82
N GLY A 63 16.30 -3.63 -5.81
CA GLY A 63 15.00 -4.28 -5.73
C GLY A 63 13.94 -3.43 -5.06
N LEU A 64 14.33 -2.39 -4.33
CA LEU A 64 13.40 -1.46 -3.67
C LEU A 64 13.16 -0.22 -4.54
N MET A 65 14.22 0.47 -4.94
CA MET A 65 14.18 1.64 -5.81
C MET A 65 14.83 1.34 -7.18
N THR A 66 14.78 2.32 -8.08
CA THR A 66 15.47 2.23 -9.37
C THR A 66 16.95 2.52 -9.21
N GLY A 67 17.80 1.94 -10.07
CA GLY A 67 19.24 2.26 -10.05
C GLY A 67 20.12 1.04 -9.83
N ARG A 68 21.39 1.30 -9.55
CA ARG A 68 22.35 0.28 -9.10
C ARG A 68 21.99 -0.21 -7.69
N PRO A 69 22.42 -1.43 -7.32
CA PRO A 69 22.22 -1.96 -5.98
C PRO A 69 22.64 -0.98 -4.89
N HIS A 70 21.79 -0.81 -3.87
CA HIS A 70 22.06 -0.01 -2.69
C HIS A 70 22.33 -0.93 -1.50
N GLY A 71 23.28 -0.55 -0.64
CA GLY A 71 23.66 -1.32 0.55
C GLY A 71 22.46 -1.56 1.48
N GLY A 72 22.20 -2.82 1.84
CA GLY A 72 21.08 -3.17 2.73
C GLY A 72 19.69 -3.15 2.06
N SER A 73 19.63 -3.01 0.74
CA SER A 73 18.41 -3.19 -0.07
C SER A 73 18.41 -4.56 -0.77
N PRO A 74 17.25 -5.22 -0.98
CA PRO A 74 17.20 -6.40 -1.86
C PRO A 74 17.68 -6.05 -3.27
N THR A 75 18.18 -7.04 -4.01
CA THR A 75 18.59 -6.87 -5.40
C THR A 75 17.78 -7.77 -6.33
N ARG A 76 17.67 -7.38 -7.60
CA ARG A 76 17.09 -8.21 -8.66
C ARG A 76 17.86 -8.01 -9.96
N ARG A 77 17.76 -8.97 -10.88
CA ARG A 77 18.35 -8.85 -12.22
C ARG A 77 17.32 -8.33 -13.22
N GLU A 78 17.74 -7.39 -14.05
CA GLU A 78 16.88 -6.79 -15.08
C GLU A 78 17.65 -6.67 -16.41
N TYR A 79 16.90 -6.70 -17.52
CA TYR A 79 17.48 -6.56 -18.86
C TYR A 79 17.53 -5.10 -19.32
N PHE A 80 18.64 -4.71 -19.94
CA PHE A 80 18.85 -3.37 -20.47
C PHE A 80 19.43 -3.42 -21.88
N ILE A 81 19.11 -2.41 -22.68
CA ILE A 81 19.93 -2.11 -23.86
C ILE A 81 21.29 -1.64 -23.35
N SER A 82 22.38 -2.21 -23.88
CA SER A 82 23.75 -1.89 -23.50
C SER A 82 23.99 -0.37 -23.59
N GLY A 83 24.52 0.20 -22.49
CA GLY A 83 24.76 1.63 -22.34
C GLY A 83 23.59 2.41 -21.72
N THR A 84 22.44 1.78 -21.50
CA THR A 84 21.26 2.37 -20.86
C THR A 84 21.03 1.86 -19.43
N GLU A 85 21.82 0.88 -18.98
CA GLU A 85 21.78 0.40 -17.62
C GLU A 85 22.09 1.52 -16.60
N PRO A 86 21.54 1.44 -15.38
CA PRO A 86 21.75 2.49 -14.39
C PRO A 86 23.23 2.72 -14.06
N LYS A 87 23.61 4.00 -14.02
CA LYS A 87 25.00 4.43 -13.77
C LYS A 87 25.30 4.72 -12.30
N GLY A 88 24.27 4.84 -11.48
CA GLY A 88 24.36 5.12 -10.05
C GLY A 88 23.16 4.55 -9.30
N GLU A 89 23.20 4.68 -7.98
CA GLU A 89 22.07 4.37 -7.09
C GLU A 89 20.92 5.37 -7.30
N SER A 90 19.74 5.04 -6.78
CA SER A 90 18.59 5.94 -6.82
C SER A 90 18.89 7.25 -6.09
N GLY A 91 18.46 8.38 -6.67
CA GLY A 91 18.44 9.66 -5.96
C GLY A 91 17.44 9.71 -4.80
N ALA A 92 16.59 8.68 -4.65
CA ALA A 92 15.69 8.55 -3.52
C ALA A 92 16.42 8.22 -2.21
N TYR A 93 17.58 7.55 -2.28
CA TYR A 93 18.42 7.28 -1.11
C TYR A 93 19.13 8.56 -0.68
N GLN A 94 18.75 9.09 0.48
CA GLN A 94 19.23 10.38 0.95
C GLN A 94 19.50 10.36 2.44
N ARG A 95 20.57 11.05 2.85
CA ARG A 95 20.81 11.42 4.25
C ARG A 95 19.99 12.68 4.55
N GLN A 96 18.97 12.57 5.39
CA GLN A 96 18.05 13.67 5.69
C GLN A 96 17.80 13.84 7.19
N LYS A 97 17.43 15.06 7.59
CA LYS A 97 16.84 15.34 8.91
C LYS A 97 15.39 14.85 8.91
N VAL A 98 15.06 13.91 9.78
CA VAL A 98 13.70 13.41 9.99
C VAL A 98 13.20 13.76 11.38
N CYS A 99 11.88 13.83 11.53
CA CYS A 99 11.26 14.12 12.82
C CYS A 99 11.49 12.96 13.79
N LYS A 100 11.96 13.24 15.01
CA LYS A 100 12.11 12.18 16.03
C LYS A 100 10.76 11.58 16.44
N SER A 101 9.72 12.40 16.45
CA SER A 101 8.35 11.99 16.73
C SER A 101 7.68 11.25 15.56
N ASN A 102 8.26 11.26 14.35
CA ASN A 102 7.72 10.54 13.20
C ASN A 102 8.83 10.32 12.15
N PRO A 103 9.40 9.10 12.07
CA PRO A 103 10.50 8.84 11.16
C PRO A 103 10.12 8.95 9.68
N HIS A 104 8.82 8.92 9.33
CA HIS A 104 8.33 9.03 7.95
C HIS A 104 8.20 10.47 7.43
N ARG A 105 8.64 11.46 8.23
CA ARG A 105 8.54 12.89 7.90
C ARG A 105 9.89 13.57 7.93
N LEU A 106 10.15 14.39 6.92
CA LEU A 106 11.29 15.30 6.91
C LEU A 106 11.06 16.42 7.93
N ALA A 107 12.08 16.74 8.71
CA ALA A 107 12.04 17.84 9.66
C ALA A 107 12.46 19.17 9.01
N SER A 108 11.93 20.26 9.55
CA SER A 108 12.41 21.63 9.34
C SER A 108 13.53 21.94 10.34
N ASP A 109 14.34 22.97 10.08
CA ASP A 109 15.56 23.23 10.86
C ASP A 109 15.34 23.48 12.36
N ASN A 110 14.16 24.00 12.74
CA ASN A 110 13.82 24.34 14.13
C ASN A 110 12.96 23.28 14.83
N GLU A 111 12.77 22.10 14.22
CA GLU A 111 11.98 21.01 14.79
C GLU A 111 12.88 19.96 15.45
N ASP A 112 12.36 19.18 16.40
CA ASP A 112 13.13 18.11 17.01
C ASP A 112 13.40 16.99 15.99
N ASN A 113 14.67 16.83 15.63
CA ASN A 113 15.08 16.03 14.49
C ASN A 113 16.31 15.18 14.78
N GLU A 114 16.49 14.18 13.92
CA GLU A 114 17.68 13.36 13.85
C GLU A 114 18.06 13.12 12.39
N GLU A 115 19.35 12.95 12.09
CA GLU A 115 19.81 12.63 10.75
C GLU A 115 19.81 11.11 10.52
N LYS A 116 19.13 10.67 9.46
CA LYS A 116 19.02 9.27 9.07
C LYS A 116 19.20 9.11 7.56
N ASP A 117 19.67 7.93 7.16
CA ASP A 117 19.62 7.48 5.77
C ASP A 117 18.21 6.95 5.50
N VAL A 118 17.52 7.59 4.57
CA VAL A 118 16.12 7.37 4.27
C VAL A 118 15.90 7.26 2.76
N VAL A 119 14.73 6.76 2.39
CA VAL A 119 14.23 6.70 1.02
C VAL A 119 13.14 7.76 0.88
N VAL A 120 13.49 8.88 0.27
CA VAL A 120 12.53 9.97 0.05
C VAL A 120 11.68 9.64 -1.16
N LEU A 121 10.39 9.40 -0.93
CA LEU A 121 9.41 9.17 -1.97
C LEU A 121 8.79 10.49 -2.38
N LYS A 122 9.21 10.93 -3.55
CA LYS A 122 8.76 12.17 -4.17
C LYS A 122 8.26 11.90 -5.58
N GLU A 123 7.12 12.46 -5.92
CA GLU A 123 6.62 12.54 -7.28
C GLU A 123 7.34 13.65 -8.05
N ASP A 124 7.64 13.38 -9.32
CA ASP A 124 8.06 14.39 -10.29
C ASP A 124 6.94 14.51 -11.34
N ASP A 125 5.92 15.30 -11.02
CA ASP A 125 4.79 15.54 -11.92
C ASP A 125 5.15 16.68 -12.89
N PRO A 126 5.32 16.40 -14.19
CA PRO A 126 5.65 17.44 -15.17
C PRO A 126 4.53 18.49 -15.34
N THR A 127 3.32 18.22 -14.83
CA THR A 127 2.21 19.16 -14.81
C THR A 127 2.16 20.02 -13.54
N GLY A 128 2.93 19.67 -12.51
CA GLY A 128 2.98 20.33 -11.20
C GLY A 128 1.71 20.19 -10.37
N ALA A 129 0.82 19.28 -10.73
CA ALA A 129 -0.40 19.02 -9.95
C ALA A 129 -0.12 18.13 -8.73
N ASP A 130 1.00 17.39 -8.74
CA ASP A 130 1.52 16.55 -7.64
C ASP A 130 0.43 15.66 -7.03
N LYS A 131 -0.44 15.10 -7.89
CA LYS A 131 -1.67 14.43 -7.47
C LYS A 131 -1.40 13.17 -6.66
N TRP A 132 -0.25 12.52 -6.88
CA TRP A 132 0.16 11.35 -6.14
C TRP A 132 0.95 11.70 -4.90
N GLN A 133 1.64 12.84 -4.85
CA GLN A 133 2.45 13.22 -3.69
C GLN A 133 1.64 13.21 -2.39
N LYS A 134 0.42 13.73 -2.40
CA LYS A 134 -0.47 13.66 -1.22
C LYS A 134 -0.72 12.20 -0.79
N GLY A 135 -1.03 11.32 -1.74
CA GLY A 135 -1.25 9.90 -1.47
C GLY A 135 0.01 9.19 -0.98
N ILE A 136 1.18 9.55 -1.51
CA ILE A 136 2.49 9.05 -1.06
C ILE A 136 2.74 9.48 0.38
N ASP A 137 2.59 10.77 0.69
CA ASP A 137 2.81 11.33 2.03
C ASP A 137 1.82 10.76 3.06
N GLU A 138 0.61 10.40 2.64
CA GLU A 138 -0.38 9.72 3.47
C GLU A 138 -0.07 8.23 3.66
N TRP A 139 0.47 7.57 2.64
CA TRP A 139 0.78 6.13 2.67
C TRP A 139 2.04 5.83 3.49
N VAL A 140 3.11 6.62 3.33
CA VAL A 140 4.39 6.39 4.04
C VAL A 140 4.22 6.42 5.56
N ILE A 141 3.27 7.22 6.06
CA ILE A 141 2.87 7.27 7.47
C ILE A 141 2.54 5.87 8.00
N THR A 142 1.87 5.04 7.21
CA THR A 142 1.45 3.67 7.59
C THR A 142 2.44 2.59 7.14
N ALA A 143 3.55 2.96 6.50
CA ALA A 143 4.47 1.98 5.95
C ALA A 143 5.25 1.26 7.05
N ALA A 144 5.38 -0.06 6.95
CA ALA A 144 6.12 -0.86 7.93
C ALA A 144 7.64 -0.57 7.95
N ASP A 145 8.20 -0.07 6.84
CA ASP A 145 9.61 0.32 6.76
C ASP A 145 9.77 1.81 7.15
N PRO A 146 10.35 2.13 8.32
CA PRO A 146 10.50 3.49 8.81
C PRO A 146 11.48 4.34 7.98
N ARG A 147 12.20 3.74 7.03
CA ARG A 147 13.09 4.47 6.12
C ARG A 147 12.32 5.14 4.98
N LEU A 148 11.08 4.74 4.72
CA LEU A 148 10.28 5.35 3.65
C LEU A 148 9.70 6.68 4.15
N VAL A 149 10.09 7.78 3.50
CA VAL A 149 9.78 9.14 3.95
C VAL A 149 9.10 9.92 2.85
N GLY A 150 8.02 10.63 3.20
CA GLY A 150 7.33 11.52 2.27
C GLY A 150 8.11 12.80 2.02
N ALA A 151 7.84 13.48 0.91
CA ALA A 151 8.56 14.70 0.54
C ALA A 151 8.14 15.92 1.38
N THR A 152 6.96 15.88 2.01
CA THR A 152 6.45 16.98 2.83
C THR A 152 7.24 17.14 4.13
N ARG A 153 7.71 18.37 4.38
CA ARG A 153 8.40 18.78 5.60
C ARG A 153 7.44 19.22 6.70
N GLY A 154 7.87 19.05 7.95
CA GLY A 154 7.12 19.46 9.13
C GLY A 154 6.75 18.26 10.01
N CYS A 155 6.98 18.40 11.30
CA CYS A 155 6.69 17.36 12.30
C CYS A 155 5.26 17.45 12.87
N SER A 156 4.42 18.34 12.34
CA SER A 156 3.06 18.62 12.81
C SER A 156 2.02 18.48 11.69
N GLY A 157 0.73 18.40 12.05
CA GLY A 157 -0.39 18.39 11.09
C GLY A 157 -0.54 17.10 10.28
N VAL A 158 0.04 16.01 10.77
CA VAL A 158 0.02 14.71 10.09
C VAL A 158 -1.27 13.97 10.50
N PRO A 159 -2.16 13.58 9.55
CA PRO A 159 -3.37 12.83 9.88
C PRO A 159 -3.02 11.52 10.61
N GLY A 160 -3.64 11.26 11.75
CA GLY A 160 -3.27 10.13 12.61
C GLY A 160 -1.97 10.33 13.39
N PHE A 161 -1.48 11.57 13.53
CA PHE A 161 -0.32 11.98 14.32
C PHE A 161 -0.62 13.28 15.09
N ALA A 162 -0.95 13.15 16.37
CA ALA A 162 -0.98 14.27 17.31
C ALA A 162 0.44 14.66 17.67
N THR A 163 0.70 15.95 17.86
CA THR A 163 1.94 16.45 18.46
C THR A 163 2.08 15.87 19.87
N GLY A 164 2.86 14.80 20.01
CA GLY A 164 3.06 14.08 21.26
C GLY A 164 3.87 12.80 21.06
N THR A 165 4.42 12.25 22.15
CA THR A 165 5.29 11.06 22.19
C THR A 165 4.53 9.72 22.07
N GLY A 166 3.29 9.74 21.59
CA GLY A 166 2.40 8.58 21.61
C GLY A 166 2.05 8.02 20.23
N GLY A 167 1.81 6.72 20.16
CA GLY A 167 1.14 6.08 19.02
C GLY A 167 -0.33 6.49 18.92
N ILE A 168 -0.90 6.32 17.73
CA ILE A 168 -2.28 6.65 17.42
C ILE A 168 -2.95 5.45 16.78
N ILE A 169 -4.20 5.29 17.15
CA ILE A 169 -5.09 4.30 16.59
C ILE A 169 -6.44 4.99 16.41
N GLU A 170 -7.03 4.85 15.24
CA GLU A 170 -8.29 5.51 14.91
C GLU A 170 -9.19 4.56 14.12
N ILE A 171 -10.48 4.55 14.44
CA ILE A 171 -11.50 3.85 13.65
C ILE A 171 -11.95 4.80 12.53
N VAL A 172 -11.80 4.38 11.28
CA VAL A 172 -11.84 5.31 10.14
C VAL A 172 -13.10 5.23 9.28
N ASN A 173 -13.86 4.13 9.37
CA ASN A 173 -15.02 3.90 8.51
C ASN A 173 -16.37 3.95 9.23
N VAL A 174 -16.37 3.97 10.57
CA VAL A 174 -17.60 4.07 11.39
C VAL A 174 -17.45 5.22 12.37
N GLY A 175 -18.38 6.18 12.29
CA GLY A 175 -18.39 7.34 13.19
C GLY A 175 -18.92 7.00 14.58
N ASN A 176 -18.49 7.75 15.58
CA ASN A 176 -19.05 7.66 16.93
C ASN A 176 -20.55 8.03 16.93
N GLY A 177 -21.38 7.18 17.52
CA GLY A 177 -22.83 7.28 17.53
C GLY A 177 -23.53 6.73 16.28
N ALA A 178 -22.81 6.05 15.37
CA ALA A 178 -23.39 5.53 14.13
C ALA A 178 -24.46 4.46 14.39
N ASN A 179 -25.52 4.48 13.58
CA ASN A 179 -26.42 3.33 13.44
C ASN A 179 -25.77 2.33 12.47
N VAL A 180 -25.60 1.09 12.91
CA VAL A 180 -24.93 0.03 12.16
C VAL A 180 -25.86 -1.18 11.99
N PRO A 181 -25.73 -1.93 10.88
CA PRO A 181 -26.43 -3.20 10.75
C PRO A 181 -25.88 -4.23 11.74
N ARG A 182 -26.57 -5.36 11.90
CA ARG A 182 -26.12 -6.47 12.75
C ARG A 182 -24.73 -7.01 12.37
N VAL A 183 -24.40 -6.97 11.08
CA VAL A 183 -23.15 -7.48 10.50
C VAL A 183 -22.49 -6.40 9.67
N PHE A 184 -21.25 -6.04 10.00
CA PHE A 184 -20.47 -5.02 9.31
C PHE A 184 -18.98 -5.18 9.61
N ASP A 185 -18.16 -4.51 8.81
CA ASP A 185 -16.72 -4.45 9.03
C ASP A 185 -16.32 -3.08 9.61
N VAL A 186 -15.40 -3.11 10.57
CA VAL A 186 -14.79 -1.91 11.16
C VAL A 186 -13.31 -1.89 10.81
N LEU A 187 -12.82 -0.75 10.35
CA LEU A 187 -11.45 -0.54 9.92
C LEU A 187 -10.77 0.41 10.90
N ALA A 188 -9.52 0.09 11.25
CA ALA A 188 -8.65 1.00 11.97
C ALA A 188 -7.43 1.39 11.12
N LYS A 189 -6.94 2.60 11.36
CA LYS A 189 -5.59 3.02 10.99
C LYS A 189 -4.76 3.16 12.24
N ALA A 190 -3.56 2.60 12.21
CA ALA A 190 -2.67 2.53 13.34
C ALA A 190 -1.32 3.14 12.98
N ASN A 191 -0.72 3.86 13.93
CA ASN A 191 0.61 4.42 13.76
C ASN A 191 1.34 4.51 15.09
N SER A 192 2.63 4.21 15.12
CA SER A 192 3.48 4.57 16.24
C SER A 192 4.89 4.87 15.75
N PRO A 193 5.57 5.91 16.28
CA PRO A 193 6.99 6.16 15.99
C PRO A 193 7.89 4.98 16.39
N ALA A 194 7.48 4.21 17.39
CA ALA A 194 8.17 2.99 17.84
C ALA A 194 7.84 1.76 16.97
N GLY A 195 7.01 1.91 15.95
CA GLY A 195 6.43 0.80 15.17
C GLY A 195 5.28 0.12 15.91
N VAL A 196 4.32 -0.39 15.14
CA VAL A 196 3.15 -1.10 15.68
C VAL A 196 3.53 -2.55 15.96
N LYS A 197 3.42 -2.98 17.23
CA LYS A 197 3.67 -4.38 17.62
C LYS A 197 2.44 -5.25 17.39
N LYS A 198 1.28 -4.75 17.81
CA LYS A 198 -0.05 -5.36 17.56
C LYS A 198 -1.16 -4.36 17.82
N ILE A 199 -2.34 -4.65 17.30
CA ILE A 199 -3.59 -4.04 17.77
C ILE A 199 -4.52 -5.11 18.36
N THR A 200 -5.39 -4.70 19.27
CA THR A 200 -6.41 -5.55 19.87
C THR A 200 -7.76 -4.87 19.74
N TRP A 201 -8.71 -5.60 19.15
CA TRP A 201 -10.09 -5.19 19.03
C TRP A 201 -10.90 -5.71 20.20
N LEU A 202 -11.74 -4.86 20.76
CA LEU A 202 -12.70 -5.20 21.80
C LEU A 202 -14.09 -4.73 21.40
N VAL A 203 -15.09 -5.55 21.71
CA VAL A 203 -16.51 -5.17 21.63
C VAL A 203 -17.09 -5.36 23.03
N ASP A 204 -17.64 -4.30 23.60
CA ASP A 204 -18.16 -4.24 24.97
C ASP A 204 -17.15 -4.73 26.02
N GLY A 205 -15.88 -4.38 25.83
CA GLY A 205 -14.77 -4.77 26.70
C GLY A 205 -14.28 -6.21 26.51
N ALA A 206 -14.95 -7.03 25.71
CA ALA A 206 -14.49 -8.38 25.39
C ALA A 206 -13.54 -8.36 24.18
N VAL A 207 -12.34 -8.92 24.34
CA VAL A 207 -11.39 -9.07 23.22
C VAL A 207 -12.00 -9.95 22.13
N LYS A 208 -12.03 -9.41 20.90
CA LYS A 208 -12.54 -10.11 19.72
C LYS A 208 -11.44 -10.56 18.78
N SER A 209 -10.41 -9.75 18.60
CA SER A 209 -9.31 -10.06 17.67
C SER A 209 -8.03 -9.36 18.09
N THR A 210 -6.89 -9.97 17.75
CA THR A 210 -5.57 -9.35 17.84
C THR A 210 -4.89 -9.49 16.49
N GLN A 211 -4.35 -8.39 15.97
CA GLN A 211 -3.73 -8.32 14.65
C GLN A 211 -2.33 -7.73 14.75
N THR A 212 -1.39 -8.27 13.97
CA THR A 212 0.03 -7.84 13.96
C THR A 212 0.45 -7.23 12.62
N SER A 213 -0.44 -7.20 11.63
CA SER A 213 -0.18 -6.66 10.30
C SER A 213 -1.45 -6.09 9.69
N GLU A 214 -1.27 -5.09 8.83
CA GLU A 214 -2.36 -4.50 8.05
C GLU A 214 -2.89 -5.44 6.96
N PRO A 215 -4.14 -5.25 6.48
CA PRO A 215 -5.10 -4.25 6.94
C PRO A 215 -5.73 -4.60 8.29
N PHE A 216 -5.91 -3.57 9.14
CA PHE A 216 -6.56 -3.72 10.43
C PHE A 216 -8.08 -3.61 10.27
N ALA A 217 -8.72 -4.77 10.12
CA ALA A 217 -10.16 -4.89 9.94
C ALA A 217 -10.76 -5.89 10.93
N LEU A 218 -11.87 -5.52 11.58
CA LEU A 218 -12.67 -6.40 12.41
C LEU A 218 -14.02 -6.66 11.74
N HIS A 219 -14.30 -7.92 11.46
CA HIS A 219 -15.66 -8.35 11.14
C HIS A 219 -16.48 -8.42 12.43
N VAL A 220 -17.54 -7.62 12.52
CA VAL A 220 -18.42 -7.55 13.69
C VAL A 220 -19.74 -8.22 13.34
N GLU A 221 -20.12 -9.20 14.16
CA GLU A 221 -21.43 -9.83 14.10
C GLU A 221 -22.07 -9.84 15.49
N PHE A 222 -23.18 -9.12 15.62
CA PHE A 222 -24.00 -9.16 16.83
C PHE A 222 -25.00 -10.34 16.78
N PRO A 223 -25.28 -11.01 17.91
CA PRO A 223 -26.29 -12.05 18.00
C PRO A 223 -27.67 -11.59 17.51
N VAL A 224 -28.47 -12.51 16.99
CA VAL A 224 -29.83 -12.20 16.57
C VAL A 224 -30.65 -11.73 17.77
N GLY A 225 -31.20 -10.52 17.67
CA GLY A 225 -31.98 -9.89 18.74
C GLY A 225 -31.17 -9.00 19.67
N ASP A 226 -29.84 -8.96 19.53
CA ASP A 226 -28.98 -8.03 20.26
C ASP A 226 -29.12 -6.62 19.66
N LYS A 227 -29.94 -5.80 20.33
CA LYS A 227 -30.27 -4.45 19.93
C LYS A 227 -29.84 -3.50 21.02
N GLY A 228 -29.29 -2.37 20.61
CA GLY A 228 -28.91 -1.32 21.54
C GLY A 228 -27.54 -0.75 21.22
N SER A 229 -26.99 -0.06 22.21
CA SER A 229 -25.71 0.61 22.10
C SER A 229 -24.58 -0.34 22.49
N HIS A 230 -23.58 -0.44 21.63
CA HIS A 230 -22.36 -1.21 21.85
C HIS A 230 -21.15 -0.29 21.73
N THR A 231 -20.06 -0.65 22.40
CA THR A 231 -18.78 0.07 22.30
C THR A 231 -17.78 -0.78 21.57
N ILE A 232 -17.18 -0.22 20.52
CA ILE A 232 -16.08 -0.84 19.79
C ILE A 232 -14.81 -0.08 20.14
N THR A 233 -13.84 -0.79 20.70
CA THR A 233 -12.54 -0.26 21.08
C THR A 233 -11.45 -0.94 20.28
N VAL A 234 -10.46 -0.18 19.86
CA VAL A 234 -9.22 -0.70 19.27
C VAL A 234 -8.04 -0.14 20.05
N THR A 235 -7.14 -1.03 20.46
CA THR A 235 -5.95 -0.70 21.26
C THR A 235 -4.70 -1.09 20.50
N LEU A 236 -3.83 -0.12 20.23
CA LEU A 236 -2.47 -0.30 19.74
C LEU A 236 -1.52 -0.59 20.90
N GLU A 237 -0.63 -1.57 20.73
CA GLU A 237 0.61 -1.73 21.51
C GLU A 237 1.78 -1.50 20.55
N ASP A 238 2.73 -0.63 20.91
CA ASP A 238 3.95 -0.39 20.14
C ASP A 238 5.12 -1.28 20.60
N ASN A 239 6.25 -1.25 19.88
CA ASN A 239 7.41 -2.09 20.22
C ASN A 239 8.11 -1.69 21.54
N ASN A 240 7.86 -0.49 22.05
CA ASN A 240 8.36 -0.02 23.34
C ASN A 240 7.39 -0.29 24.50
N GLY A 241 6.25 -0.93 24.22
CA GLY A 241 5.21 -1.24 25.22
C GLY A 241 4.24 -0.10 25.49
N GLY A 242 4.31 1.00 24.73
CA GLY A 242 3.31 2.07 24.75
C GLY A 242 1.96 1.56 24.27
N THR A 243 0.88 1.97 24.94
CA THR A 243 -0.49 1.56 24.59
C THR A 243 -1.39 2.77 24.33
N PHE A 244 -2.16 2.70 23.25
CA PHE A 244 -3.02 3.79 22.78
C PHE A 244 -4.34 3.20 22.33
N SER A 245 -5.46 3.84 22.66
CA SER A 245 -6.78 3.29 22.36
C SER A 245 -7.70 4.33 21.74
N SER A 246 -8.56 3.87 20.84
CA SER A 246 -9.69 4.63 20.31
C SER A 246 -10.96 3.83 20.48
N SER A 247 -12.07 4.51 20.76
CA SER A 247 -13.36 3.90 20.99
C SER A 247 -14.46 4.69 20.32
N ILE A 248 -15.42 3.97 19.76
CA ILE A 248 -16.68 4.51 19.23
C ILE A 248 -17.85 3.79 19.89
N GLY A 249 -18.92 4.53 20.15
CA GLY A 249 -20.24 3.95 20.41
C GLY A 249 -20.96 3.73 19.08
N VAL A 250 -21.63 2.59 18.93
CA VAL A 250 -22.50 2.28 17.78
C VAL A 250 -23.84 1.79 18.29
N THR A 251 -24.90 1.98 17.51
CA THR A 251 -26.24 1.47 17.82
C THR A 251 -26.66 0.47 16.77
N VAL A 252 -26.95 -0.76 17.18
CA VAL A 252 -27.48 -1.80 16.30
C VAL A 252 -28.99 -1.58 16.16
N ALA A 253 -29.40 -1.06 15.00
CA ALA A 253 -30.79 -0.79 14.69
C ALA A 253 -31.30 -1.80 13.65
N LEU A 254 -32.26 -2.63 14.08
CA LEU A 254 -33.12 -3.57 13.33
C LEU A 254 -32.55 -4.16 12.04
#